data_AF-A0A2I1BUW9-F1
#
_entry.id   AF-A0A2I1BUW9-F1
#
_cell.length_a   1.000
_cell.length_b   1.000
_cell.length_c   1.000
_cell.angle_alpha   90.00
_cell.angle_beta   90.00
_cell.angle_gamma   90.00
#
_symmetry.space_group_name_H-M   'P 1'
#
loop_
_entity.id
_entity.type
_entity.pdbx_description
1 polymer ?
#
loop_
_entity_poly.entity_id
_entity_poly.type
_entity_poly.pdbx_seq_one_letter_code
_entity_poly.pdbx_strand_id
1 'polypeptide(L)'
;MSLQTAKKKMRAFEAKMERTRISSSRVGRFVFLDQTRYDISDTHTVLGCTLFSHVTPEQEFSVESRAVDFKDILHWTVEDHNLAHESDVKWLNAEVSKITKEEPPRHIFIFTHHCPSMDSRCMSHRHKHSDVTSAFMTDLSSEECWTSTAVKAWAFGHTHYNCQFTDERGKVVLANQKGYQMFPRKSFDAGNVFQLGN
;
A
#
# COMPACT_ATOMS: atom_id res chain seq x y z
N MET A 1 -16.64 2.30 13.19
CA MET A 1 -17.25 1.59 12.03
C MET A 1 -16.39 0.35 11.78
N SER A 2 -16.94 -0.82 11.46
CA SER A 2 -16.07 -1.99 11.20
C SER A 2 -15.33 -1.85 9.86
N LEU A 3 -14.17 -2.50 9.74
CA LEU A 3 -13.39 -2.52 8.49
C LEU A 3 -14.22 -3.04 7.31
N GLN A 4 -15.02 -4.09 7.53
CA GLN A 4 -15.91 -4.64 6.50
C GLN A 4 -16.95 -3.63 6.03
N THR A 5 -17.55 -2.86 6.95
CA THR A 5 -18.50 -1.81 6.56
C THR A 5 -17.81 -0.69 5.79
N ALA A 6 -16.57 -0.31 6.17
CA ALA A 6 -15.76 0.65 5.43
C ALA A 6 -15.49 0.19 3.99
N LYS A 7 -15.02 -1.06 3.82
CA LYS A 7 -14.78 -1.69 2.52
C LYS A 7 -16.06 -1.73 1.65
N LYS A 8 -17.21 -2.10 2.23
CA LYS A 8 -18.51 -2.08 1.54
C LYS A 8 -18.88 -0.68 1.04
N LYS A 9 -18.63 0.36 1.84
CA LYS A 9 -18.87 1.76 1.42
C LYS A 9 -17.98 2.16 0.25
N MET A 10 -16.70 1.76 0.26
CA MET A 10 -15.77 2.04 -0.84
C MET A 10 -16.17 1.33 -2.13
N ARG A 11 -16.59 0.05 -2.06
CA ARG A 11 -17.12 -0.69 -3.22
C ARG A 11 -18.43 -0.10 -3.74
N ALA A 12 -19.31 0.35 -2.85
CA ALA A 12 -20.54 1.05 -3.26
C ALA A 12 -20.24 2.38 -3.98
N PHE A 13 -19.21 3.10 -3.52
CA PHE A 13 -18.73 4.31 -4.17
C PHE A 13 -18.13 4.01 -5.55
N GLU A 14 -17.27 3.01 -5.66
CA GLU A 14 -16.72 2.51 -6.94
C GLU A 14 -17.84 2.20 -7.95
N ALA A 15 -18.86 1.43 -7.54
CA ALA A 15 -20.00 1.11 -8.40
C ALA A 15 -20.82 2.35 -8.80
N LYS A 16 -20.95 3.34 -7.90
CA LYS A 16 -21.60 4.62 -8.21
C LYS A 16 -20.81 5.40 -9.25
N MET A 17 -19.48 5.49 -9.08
CA MET A 17 -18.60 6.20 -9.99
C MET A 17 -18.61 5.57 -11.39
N GLU A 18 -18.65 4.24 -11.48
CA GLU A 18 -18.77 3.57 -12.78
C GLU A 18 -20.11 3.87 -13.47
N ARG A 19 -21.23 3.88 -12.74
CA ARG A 19 -22.52 4.29 -13.30
C ARG A 19 -22.50 5.74 -13.80
N THR A 20 -21.86 6.64 -13.05
CA THR A 20 -21.72 8.04 -13.46
C THR A 20 -20.80 8.19 -14.67
N ARG A 21 -19.73 7.41 -14.76
CA ARG A 21 -18.82 7.41 -15.92
C ARG A 21 -19.51 6.97 -17.21
N ILE A 22 -20.41 5.98 -17.13
CA ILE A 22 -21.19 5.51 -18.29
C ILE A 22 -22.18 6.59 -18.76
N SER A 23 -22.75 7.37 -17.85
CA SER A 23 -23.71 8.43 -18.18
C SER A 23 -23.09 9.82 -18.42
N SER A 24 -21.81 10.02 -18.09
CA SER A 24 -21.11 11.29 -18.24
C SER A 24 -19.62 11.08 -18.53
N SER A 25 -19.11 11.67 -19.61
CA SER A 25 -17.69 11.61 -19.99
C SER A 25 -16.77 12.48 -19.12
N ARG A 26 -17.29 13.19 -18.12
CA ARG A 26 -16.50 14.12 -17.27
C ARG A 26 -15.81 13.45 -16.08
N VAL A 27 -16.14 12.19 -15.81
CA VAL A 27 -15.67 11.47 -14.63
C VAL A 27 -14.78 10.32 -15.07
N GLY A 28 -13.59 10.19 -14.47
CA GLY A 28 -12.69 9.08 -14.71
C GLY A 28 -13.18 7.77 -14.08
N ARG A 29 -12.43 6.69 -14.28
CA ARG A 29 -12.66 5.43 -13.57
C ARG A 29 -12.13 5.55 -12.15
N PHE A 30 -12.94 5.15 -11.17
CA PHE A 30 -12.49 4.94 -9.80
C PHE A 30 -12.30 3.44 -9.59
N VAL A 31 -11.10 3.01 -9.17
CA VAL A 31 -10.79 1.62 -8.83
C VAL A 31 -10.39 1.56 -7.37
N PHE A 32 -11.11 0.79 -6.56
CA PHE A 32 -10.77 0.60 -5.15
C PHE A 32 -9.74 -0.53 -5.02
N LEU A 33 -8.52 -0.18 -4.58
CA LEU A 33 -7.41 -1.09 -4.43
C LEU A 33 -7.42 -1.77 -3.04
N ASP A 34 -8.17 -2.87 -2.95
CA ASP A 34 -8.25 -3.73 -1.76
C ASP A 34 -8.16 -5.18 -2.22
N GLN A 35 -6.93 -5.71 -2.24
CA GLN A 35 -6.58 -6.96 -2.93
C GLN A 35 -7.09 -6.98 -4.36
N THR A 36 -6.81 -5.91 -5.10
CA THR A 36 -7.34 -5.67 -6.44
C THR A 36 -6.22 -5.55 -7.45
N ARG A 37 -6.35 -6.32 -8.52
CA ARG A 37 -5.57 -6.17 -9.74
C ARG A 37 -6.31 -5.28 -10.73
N TYR A 38 -5.58 -4.38 -11.37
CA TYR A 38 -6.09 -3.54 -12.45
C TYR A 38 -5.08 -3.48 -13.59
N ASP A 39 -5.46 -3.99 -14.75
CA ASP A 39 -4.63 -3.94 -15.95
C ASP A 39 -4.87 -2.61 -16.68
N ILE A 40 -3.83 -1.78 -16.75
CA ILE A 40 -3.86 -0.50 -17.46
C ILE A 40 -3.72 -0.74 -18.97
N SER A 41 -2.89 -1.71 -19.35
CA SER A 41 -2.67 -2.16 -20.72
C SER A 41 -2.26 -3.63 -20.73
N ASP A 42 -2.04 -4.20 -21.91
CA ASP A 42 -1.57 -5.59 -22.06
C ASP A 42 -0.19 -5.85 -21.41
N THR A 43 0.56 -4.78 -21.12
CA THR A 43 1.91 -4.85 -20.56
C THR A 43 2.04 -4.18 -19.18
N HIS A 44 1.02 -3.49 -18.68
CA HIS A 44 1.08 -2.74 -17.41
C HIS A 44 -0.05 -3.15 -16.47
N THR A 45 0.33 -3.64 -15.29
CA THR A 45 -0.60 -4.08 -14.25
C THR A 45 -0.35 -3.31 -12.95
N VAL A 46 -1.42 -2.81 -12.34
CA VAL A 46 -1.43 -2.30 -10.98
C VAL A 46 -1.96 -3.37 -10.05
N LEU A 47 -1.26 -3.61 -8.95
CA LEU A 47 -1.75 -4.37 -7.82
C LEU A 47 -1.87 -3.42 -6.63
N GLY A 48 -2.93 -3.54 -5.85
CA GLY A 48 -3.00 -2.76 -4.62
C GLY A 48 -3.91 -3.36 -3.57
N CYS A 49 -3.51 -3.10 -2.33
CA CYS A 49 -4.19 -3.50 -1.11
C CYS A 49 -3.85 -2.49 0.00
N THR A 50 -4.43 -2.67 1.18
CA THR A 50 -4.04 -1.83 2.33
C THR A 50 -2.61 -2.16 2.74
N LEU A 51 -2.22 -3.44 2.65
CA LEU A 51 -1.05 -4.03 3.27
C LEU A 51 -0.99 -3.58 4.72
N PHE A 52 -1.87 -4.08 5.57
CA PHE A 52 -1.66 -3.90 7.01
C PHE A 52 -0.24 -4.38 7.36
N SER A 53 0.48 -3.68 8.23
CA SER A 53 1.83 -4.09 8.66
C SER A 53 1.75 -5.20 9.70
N HIS A 54 2.73 -6.11 9.74
CA HIS A 54 2.80 -7.11 10.79
C HIS A 54 3.22 -6.47 12.12
N VAL A 55 2.32 -6.46 13.10
CA VAL A 55 2.61 -6.04 14.47
C VAL A 55 3.37 -7.15 15.18
N THR A 56 4.60 -6.86 15.62
CA THR A 56 5.43 -7.87 16.28
C THR A 56 5.02 -8.07 17.74
N PRO A 57 5.22 -9.27 18.32
CA PRO A 57 4.89 -9.52 19.73
C PRO A 57 5.55 -8.53 20.69
N GLU A 58 6.76 -8.06 20.38
CA GLU A 58 7.50 -7.12 21.22
C GLU A 58 6.88 -5.72 21.23
N GLN A 59 6.15 -5.35 20.17
CA GLN A 59 5.56 -4.02 20.00
C GLN A 59 4.04 -4.01 20.21
N GLU A 60 3.41 -5.18 20.36
CA GLU A 60 1.96 -5.37 20.43
C GLU A 60 1.28 -4.37 21.38
N PHE A 61 1.68 -4.35 22.66
CA PHE A 61 1.08 -3.46 23.65
C PHE A 61 1.22 -1.96 23.29
N SER A 62 2.42 -1.56 22.86
CA SER A 62 2.70 -0.17 22.47
C SER A 62 1.90 0.23 21.24
N VAL A 63 1.77 -0.67 20.26
CA VAL A 63 1.02 -0.44 19.03
C VAL A 63 -0.47 -0.37 19.30
N GLU A 64 -1.04 -1.34 20.00
CA GLU A 64 -2.47 -1.41 20.33
C GLU A 64 -2.92 -0.15 21.09
N SER A 65 -2.13 0.29 22.07
CA SER A 65 -2.49 1.45 22.91
C SER A 65 -2.39 2.80 22.17
N ARG A 66 -1.57 2.89 21.10
CA ARG A 66 -1.20 4.18 20.47
C ARG A 66 -1.71 4.35 19.06
N ALA A 67 -1.78 3.29 18.26
CA ALA A 67 -2.28 3.37 16.89
C ALA A 67 -3.79 3.62 16.88
N VAL A 68 -4.23 4.51 15.99
CA VAL A 68 -5.63 4.96 15.93
C VAL A 68 -6.54 3.85 15.40
N ASP A 69 -6.01 2.92 14.60
CA ASP A 69 -6.77 1.83 14.00
C ASP A 69 -7.49 0.98 15.06
N PHE A 70 -6.81 0.65 16.16
CA PHE A 70 -7.38 -0.13 17.29
C PHE A 70 -8.40 0.65 18.13
N LYS A 71 -8.53 1.96 17.90
CA LYS A 71 -9.53 2.83 18.55
C LYS A 71 -10.75 3.07 17.67
N ASP A 72 -10.52 3.32 16.38
CA ASP A 72 -11.55 3.80 15.46
C ASP A 72 -12.23 2.67 14.66
N ILE A 73 -11.50 1.57 14.40
CA ILE A 73 -12.04 0.39 13.75
C ILE A 73 -12.77 -0.45 14.81
N LEU A 74 -14.06 -0.67 14.57
CA LEU A 74 -14.92 -1.36 15.53
C LEU A 74 -14.50 -2.83 15.67
N HIS A 75 -14.20 -3.25 16.91
CA HIS A 75 -13.76 -4.60 17.28
C HIS A 75 -12.54 -5.08 16.48
N TRP A 76 -11.55 -4.19 16.28
CA TRP A 76 -10.30 -4.52 15.60
C TRP A 76 -9.20 -4.84 16.61
N THR A 77 -8.73 -6.08 16.58
CA THR A 77 -7.64 -6.55 17.44
C THR A 77 -6.31 -6.59 16.70
N VAL A 78 -5.21 -6.75 17.44
CA VAL A 78 -3.89 -6.98 16.82
C VAL A 78 -3.87 -8.28 16.02
N GLU A 79 -4.60 -9.31 16.47
CA GLU A 79 -4.77 -10.56 15.72
C GLU A 79 -5.48 -10.31 14.38
N ASP A 80 -6.59 -9.56 14.36
CA ASP A 80 -7.30 -9.21 13.13
C ASP A 80 -6.40 -8.42 12.15
N HIS A 81 -5.57 -7.53 12.69
CA HIS A 81 -4.60 -6.73 11.93
C HIS A 81 -3.54 -7.61 11.27
N ASN A 82 -2.96 -8.55 12.02
CA ASN A 82 -1.97 -9.48 11.51
C ASN A 82 -2.58 -10.49 10.52
N LEU A 83 -3.82 -10.96 10.74
CA LEU A 83 -4.53 -11.78 9.77
C LEU A 83 -4.80 -11.03 8.46
N ALA A 84 -5.12 -9.74 8.53
CA ALA A 84 -5.28 -8.91 7.34
C ALA A 84 -3.94 -8.68 6.62
N HIS A 85 -2.85 -8.50 7.35
CA HIS A 85 -1.49 -8.46 6.80
C HIS A 85 -1.17 -9.75 6.02
N GLU A 86 -1.33 -10.91 6.65
CA GLU A 86 -1.07 -12.21 6.02
C GLU A 86 -1.92 -12.42 4.75
N SER A 87 -3.19 -12.01 4.81
CA SER A 87 -4.09 -12.06 3.66
C SER A 87 -3.58 -11.20 2.49
N ASP A 88 -3.13 -9.97 2.76
CA ASP A 88 -2.59 -9.05 1.77
C ASP A 88 -1.27 -9.55 1.16
N VAL A 89 -0.33 -10.05 1.98
CA VAL A 89 0.96 -10.60 1.52
C VAL A 89 0.73 -11.85 0.66
N LYS A 90 -0.12 -12.77 1.12
CA LYS A 90 -0.46 -13.98 0.36
C LYS A 90 -1.07 -13.64 -0.99
N TRP A 91 -2.00 -12.69 -1.03
CA TRP A 91 -2.61 -12.23 -2.27
C TRP A 91 -1.59 -11.59 -3.22
N LEU A 92 -0.75 -10.67 -2.72
CA LEU A 92 0.29 -10.01 -3.53
C LEU A 92 1.26 -11.02 -4.14
N ASN A 93 1.77 -11.96 -3.34
CA ASN A 93 2.67 -13.01 -3.83
C ASN A 93 2.00 -13.88 -4.89
N ALA A 94 0.75 -14.29 -4.67
CA ALA A 94 0.01 -15.10 -5.63
C ALA A 94 -0.18 -14.36 -6.96
N GLU A 95 -0.58 -13.09 -6.95
CA GLU A 95 -0.76 -12.29 -8.17
C GLU A 95 0.56 -12.05 -8.91
N VAL A 96 1.63 -11.67 -8.19
CA VAL A 96 2.95 -11.48 -8.80
C VAL A 96 3.46 -12.77 -9.42
N SER A 97 3.33 -13.90 -8.71
CA SER A 97 3.75 -15.21 -9.20
C SER A 97 2.98 -15.60 -10.45
N LYS A 98 1.65 -15.44 -10.43
CA LYS A 98 0.77 -15.74 -11.56
C LYS A 98 1.16 -14.93 -12.80
N ILE A 99 1.26 -13.60 -12.66
CA ILE A 99 1.65 -12.71 -13.77
C ILE A 99 3.01 -13.11 -14.33
N THR A 100 3.98 -13.38 -13.46
CA THR A 100 5.36 -13.68 -13.88
C THR A 100 5.48 -15.03 -14.59
N LYS A 101 4.66 -16.03 -14.21
CA LYS A 101 4.74 -17.40 -14.75
C LYS A 101 3.85 -17.64 -15.96
N GLU A 102 2.67 -17.05 -15.98
CA GLU A 102 1.59 -17.44 -16.90
C GLU A 102 1.34 -16.39 -18.01
N GLU A 103 1.81 -15.16 -17.84
CA GLU A 103 1.50 -14.06 -18.75
C GLU A 103 2.73 -13.60 -19.55
N PRO A 104 2.52 -12.99 -20.73
CA PRO A 104 3.60 -12.28 -21.42
C PRO A 104 4.28 -11.26 -20.50
N PRO A 105 5.54 -10.89 -20.73
CA PRO A 105 6.26 -9.96 -19.86
C PRO A 105 5.45 -8.70 -19.53
N ARG A 106 5.13 -8.52 -18.25
CA ARG A 106 4.40 -7.34 -17.72
C ARG A 106 5.25 -6.52 -16.77
N HIS A 107 4.93 -5.24 -16.69
CA HIS A 107 5.39 -4.32 -15.67
C HIS A 107 4.34 -4.21 -14.57
N ILE A 108 4.71 -4.61 -13.36
CA ILE A 108 3.83 -4.58 -12.19
C ILE A 108 4.16 -3.35 -11.36
N PHE A 109 3.12 -2.64 -10.94
CA PHE A 109 3.21 -1.49 -10.05
C PHE A 109 2.36 -1.75 -8.83
N ILE A 110 2.96 -1.68 -7.65
CA ILE A 110 2.28 -2.02 -6.40
C ILE A 110 1.99 -0.75 -5.62
N PHE A 111 0.74 -0.57 -5.20
CA PHE A 111 0.31 0.54 -4.35
C PHE A 111 -0.27 0.02 -3.04
N THR A 112 0.33 0.44 -1.92
CA THR A 112 -0.10 0.04 -0.58
C THR A 112 -0.27 1.24 0.34
N HIS A 113 -1.03 1.06 1.42
CA HIS A 113 -1.10 2.09 2.46
C HIS A 113 0.14 2.06 3.35
N HIS A 114 0.46 0.90 3.96
CA HIS A 114 1.64 0.78 4.81
C HIS A 114 2.90 0.50 4.00
N CYS A 115 4.04 0.73 4.64
CA CYS A 115 5.35 0.58 4.02
C CYS A 115 5.80 -0.90 4.00
N PRO A 116 6.24 -1.42 2.83
CA PRO A 116 6.64 -2.82 2.65
C PRO A 116 8.09 -3.13 3.02
N SER A 117 8.84 -2.17 3.59
CA SER A 117 10.28 -2.33 3.81
C SER A 117 10.75 -1.70 5.11
N MET A 118 11.67 -2.37 5.81
CA MET A 118 12.38 -1.86 6.98
C MET A 118 13.67 -1.08 6.62
N ASP A 119 13.90 -0.79 5.33
CA ASP A 119 15.05 -0.01 4.89
C ASP A 119 15.06 1.38 5.54
N SER A 120 16.23 1.80 6.03
CA SER A 120 16.42 3.11 6.65
C SER A 120 16.01 4.29 5.76
N ARG A 121 16.00 4.12 4.43
CA ARG A 121 15.55 5.12 3.45
C ARG A 121 14.04 5.32 3.45
N CYS A 122 13.26 4.37 3.98
CA CYS A 122 11.80 4.47 4.12
C CYS A 122 11.36 5.16 5.41
N MET A 123 12.30 5.48 6.31
CA MET A 123 12.02 5.92 7.66
C MET A 123 12.77 7.20 8.01
N SER A 124 12.12 8.09 8.75
CA SER A 124 12.84 9.19 9.41
C SER A 124 13.79 8.65 10.48
N HIS A 125 15.02 9.16 10.55
CA HIS A 125 15.98 8.80 11.60
C HIS A 125 15.43 8.91 13.03
N ARG A 126 14.43 9.78 13.25
CA ARG A 126 13.76 9.94 14.56
C ARG A 126 12.97 8.71 15.00
N HIS A 127 12.64 7.79 14.09
CA HIS A 127 11.78 6.64 14.36
C HIS A 127 12.53 5.30 14.35
N LYS A 128 13.86 5.30 14.14
CA LYS A 128 14.69 4.06 14.04
C LYS A 128 14.57 3.11 15.24
N HIS A 129 14.24 3.65 16.41
CA HIS A 129 14.09 2.90 17.66
C HIS A 129 12.70 3.09 18.28
N SER A 130 11.70 3.40 17.44
CA SER A 130 10.32 3.56 17.88
C SER A 130 9.74 2.21 18.29
N ASP A 131 9.08 2.18 19.44
CA ASP A 131 8.34 1.05 20.02
C ASP A 131 7.02 0.75 19.29
N VAL A 132 6.67 1.56 18.29
CA VAL A 132 5.48 1.40 17.46
C VAL A 132 5.80 1.28 15.97
N THR A 133 7.04 0.94 15.61
CA THR A 133 7.47 0.85 14.20
C THR A 133 6.61 -0.12 13.39
N SER A 134 6.24 -1.25 13.98
CA SER A 134 5.42 -2.30 13.37
C SER A 134 3.97 -1.89 13.10
N ALA A 135 3.53 -0.72 13.59
CA ALA A 135 2.26 -0.12 13.19
C ALA A 135 2.34 0.54 11.80
N PHE A 136 3.54 0.81 11.27
CA PHE A 136 3.70 1.60 10.04
C PHE A 136 4.32 0.84 8.88
N MET A 137 5.15 -0.15 9.19
CA MET A 137 6.00 -0.79 8.21
C MET A 137 6.32 -2.23 8.60
N THR A 138 6.55 -3.05 7.58
CA THR A 138 6.85 -4.48 7.69
C THR A 138 7.98 -4.83 6.73
N ASP A 139 8.77 -5.86 7.01
CA ASP A 139 9.83 -6.29 6.09
C ASP A 139 9.29 -7.34 5.11
N LEU A 140 9.15 -6.98 3.84
CA LEU A 140 8.81 -7.92 2.77
C LEU A 140 10.01 -8.27 1.88
N SER A 141 11.24 -7.97 2.30
CA SER A 141 12.44 -8.11 1.44
C SER A 141 12.68 -9.53 0.90
N SER A 142 12.16 -10.55 1.59
CA SER A 142 12.21 -11.96 1.17
C SER A 142 11.01 -12.41 0.33
N GLU A 143 9.95 -11.63 0.24
CA GLU A 143 8.71 -12.03 -0.42
C GLU A 143 8.81 -11.96 -1.95
N GLU A 144 8.06 -12.82 -2.66
CA GLU A 144 8.06 -12.86 -4.13
C GLU A 144 7.58 -11.54 -4.73
N CYS A 145 6.58 -10.90 -4.10
CA CYS A 145 6.08 -9.60 -4.48
C CYS A 145 7.13 -8.47 -4.37
N TRP A 146 8.16 -8.65 -3.54
CA TRP A 146 9.30 -7.73 -3.47
C TRP A 146 10.41 -8.13 -4.45
N THR A 147 10.83 -9.40 -4.42
CA THR A 147 12.02 -9.89 -5.11
C THR A 147 11.86 -10.03 -6.61
N SER A 148 10.63 -10.09 -7.13
CA SER A 148 10.35 -10.17 -8.56
C SER A 148 10.80 -8.91 -9.31
N THR A 149 11.56 -9.11 -10.39
CA THR A 149 12.00 -8.04 -11.30
C THR A 149 10.89 -7.54 -12.22
N ALA A 150 9.74 -8.23 -12.27
CA ALA A 150 8.54 -7.74 -12.97
C ALA A 150 7.93 -6.52 -12.26
N VAL A 151 8.12 -6.42 -10.94
CA VAL A 151 7.67 -5.28 -10.15
C VAL A 151 8.63 -4.11 -10.34
N LYS A 152 8.16 -3.07 -11.04
CA LYS A 152 8.93 -1.90 -11.46
C LYS A 152 8.84 -0.73 -10.48
N ALA A 153 7.72 -0.61 -9.77
CA ALA A 153 7.61 0.35 -8.69
C ALA A 153 6.71 -0.12 -7.54
N TRP A 154 6.99 0.38 -6.35
CA TRP A 154 6.16 0.23 -5.17
C TRP A 154 5.96 1.59 -4.49
N ALA A 155 4.75 2.13 -4.58
CA ALA A 155 4.38 3.35 -3.86
C ALA A 155 3.64 3.02 -2.57
N PHE A 156 4.01 3.68 -1.49
CA PHE A 156 3.41 3.48 -0.17
C PHE A 156 3.18 4.82 0.56
N GLY A 157 2.50 4.75 1.70
CA GLY A 157 2.23 5.89 2.57
C GLY A 157 2.40 5.57 4.04
N HIS A 158 1.51 6.14 4.87
CA HIS A 158 1.33 5.90 6.31
C HIS A 158 2.50 6.31 7.22
N THR A 159 3.77 6.19 6.79
CA THR A 159 4.97 6.57 7.56
C THR A 159 5.11 8.06 7.81
N HIS A 160 4.35 8.89 7.09
CA HIS A 160 4.49 10.34 7.02
C HIS A 160 5.93 10.82 6.72
N TYR A 161 6.67 10.01 5.99
CA TYR A 161 8.02 10.30 5.53
C TYR A 161 8.05 10.10 4.01
N ASN A 162 8.67 11.05 3.30
CA ASN A 162 8.78 10.98 1.85
C ASN A 162 10.16 10.46 1.50
N CYS A 163 10.20 9.53 0.56
CA CYS A 163 11.41 8.94 0.06
C CYS A 163 11.22 8.52 -1.39
N GLN A 164 12.31 8.43 -2.13
CA GLN A 164 12.34 7.83 -3.46
C GLN A 164 13.73 7.27 -3.68
N PHE A 165 13.81 5.98 -3.99
CA PHE A 165 15.06 5.31 -4.30
C PHE A 165 14.80 4.10 -5.20
N THR A 166 15.87 3.59 -5.80
CA THR A 166 15.85 2.32 -6.51
C THR A 166 16.47 1.25 -5.62
N ASP A 167 15.79 0.11 -5.48
CA ASP A 167 16.35 -1.06 -4.79
C ASP A 167 17.45 -1.73 -5.63
N GLU A 168 18.11 -2.73 -5.06
CA GLU A 168 19.18 -3.49 -5.72
C GLU A 168 18.71 -4.30 -6.93
N ARG A 169 17.40 -4.41 -7.16
CA ARG A 169 16.76 -5.16 -8.26
C ARG A 169 16.16 -4.25 -9.33
N GLY A 170 16.33 -2.93 -9.21
CA GLY A 170 15.85 -1.94 -10.18
C GLY A 170 14.41 -1.48 -9.95
N LYS A 171 13.77 -1.81 -8.82
CA LYS A 171 12.43 -1.34 -8.47
C LYS A 171 12.51 0.06 -7.87
N VAL A 172 11.64 0.96 -8.32
CA VAL A 172 11.49 2.27 -7.70
C VAL A 172 10.57 2.17 -6.48
N VAL A 173 11.11 2.48 -5.31
CA VAL A 173 10.37 2.51 -4.03
C VAL A 173 10.13 3.96 -3.66
N LEU A 174 8.87 4.36 -3.47
CA LEU A 174 8.53 5.78 -3.28
C LEU A 174 7.38 6.04 -2.31
N ALA A 175 7.46 7.19 -1.64
CA ALA A 175 6.39 7.78 -0.85
C ALA A 175 6.40 9.31 -1.02
N ASN A 176 5.26 9.90 -1.35
CA ASN A 176 5.09 11.34 -1.55
C ASN A 176 3.84 11.84 -0.80
N GLN A 177 3.90 11.81 0.52
CA GLN A 177 2.79 12.04 1.44
C GLN A 177 2.64 13.54 1.74
N LYS A 178 1.44 14.08 1.53
CA LYS A 178 1.11 15.50 1.81
C LYS A 178 1.20 15.85 3.29
N GLY A 179 0.97 14.88 4.17
CA GLY A 179 0.81 15.10 5.61
C GLY A 179 -0.57 15.67 5.97
N TYR A 180 -0.71 16.08 7.22
CA TYR A 180 -1.96 16.62 7.73
C TYR A 180 -2.14 18.08 7.32
N GLN A 181 -3.39 18.55 7.23
CA GLN A 181 -3.68 19.95 6.90
C GLN A 181 -2.99 20.93 7.86
N MET A 182 -2.96 20.62 9.15
CA MET A 182 -2.29 21.44 10.18
C MET A 182 -0.77 21.21 10.24
N PHE A 183 -0.28 20.09 9.71
CA PHE A 183 1.12 19.70 9.74
C PHE A 183 1.55 19.14 8.38
N PRO A 184 1.58 19.98 7.33
CA PRO A 184 1.95 19.55 6.00
C PRO A 184 3.42 19.13 5.96
N ARG A 185 3.73 18.15 5.11
CA ARG A 185 5.12 17.73 4.90
C ARG A 185 5.81 18.68 3.93
N LYS A 186 6.87 19.35 4.39
CA LYS A 186 7.70 20.23 3.54
C LYS A 186 8.33 19.50 2.36
N SER A 187 8.53 18.20 2.48
CA SER A 187 9.07 17.32 1.43
C SER A 187 7.99 16.79 0.48
N PHE A 188 6.72 17.17 0.64
CA PHE A 188 5.69 16.86 -0.34
C PHE A 188 5.92 17.71 -1.58
N ASP A 189 5.94 17.06 -2.74
CA ASP A 189 6.09 17.74 -4.01
C ASP A 189 4.96 17.30 -4.95
N ALA A 190 4.06 18.21 -5.28
CA ALA A 190 2.95 17.93 -6.20
C ALA A 190 3.44 17.62 -7.63
N GLY A 191 4.65 18.06 -7.99
CA GLY A 191 5.31 17.74 -9.26
C GLY A 191 6.00 16.38 -9.27
N ASN A 192 6.17 15.74 -8.11
CA ASN A 192 6.74 14.39 -8.05
C ASN A 192 5.68 13.35 -8.45
N VAL A 193 5.59 13.15 -9.76
CA VAL A 193 4.68 12.23 -10.44
C VAL A 193 5.49 11.05 -10.97
N PHE A 194 5.00 9.84 -10.71
CA PHE A 194 5.54 8.63 -11.30
C PHE A 194 4.69 8.21 -12.50
N GLN A 195 5.26 8.26 -13.70
CA GLN A 195 4.56 7.89 -14.93
C GLN A 195 4.61 6.37 -15.13
N LEU A 196 3.44 5.77 -15.32
CA LEU A 196 3.28 4.34 -15.61
C LEU A 196 3.21 4.15 -17.13
N GLY A 197 4.28 3.68 -17.73
CA GLY A 197 4.39 3.52 -19.19
C GLY A 197 4.84 4.79 -19.92
N ASN A 198 4.79 4.75 -21.25
CA ASN A 198 5.10 5.88 -22.12
C ASN A 198 3.90 6.82 -22.28
#